data_AF-A0A7Y2HH99-F1
#
_entry.id   AF-A0A7Y2HH99-F1
#
_cell.length_a   1.000
_cell.length_b   1.000
_cell.length_c   1.000
_cell.angle_alpha   90.00
_cell.angle_beta   90.00
_cell.angle_gamma   90.00
#
_symmetry.space_group_name_H-M   'P 1'
#
loop_
_entity.id
_entity.type
_entity.pdbx_description
1 polymer ?
#
loop_
_entity_poly.entity_id
_entity_poly.type
_entity_poly.pdbx_seq_one_letter_code
_entity_poly.pdbx_strand_id
1 'polypeptide(L)'
;MDGWCLVIYLIQGGGYLGGYGPFPAPNGGPGFSSLDNVIPGPNGGAQYLNVYSDYNNPEHIFGNFVEANVFQERILTAADIGRFYSFTFDHVTALPQFAPNPTDPNFKETAVCVKVVDPNTLALVHFNTFNTANDNMWTEGSSITGTIDGAWEGYILQFEFLAASTQYAPTGVYYDNVTFVIGAAIPTLSEWGLITMTLLLFIVSVCAMKWGYRNRKIITATI
;
A
#
# COMPACT_ATOMS: atom_id res chain seq x y z
N MET A 1 7.92 7.89 -19.97
CA MET A 1 7.44 8.04 -18.59
C MET A 1 7.10 6.65 -18.09
N ASP A 2 7.49 6.35 -16.86
CA ASP A 2 7.70 4.98 -16.36
C ASP A 2 6.40 4.26 -15.96
N GLY A 3 5.29 4.57 -16.64
CA GLY A 3 3.97 3.95 -16.46
C GLY A 3 3.08 4.57 -15.37
N TRP A 4 3.57 5.58 -14.65
CA TRP A 4 2.75 6.29 -13.64
C TRP A 4 1.79 7.29 -14.26
N CYS A 5 0.54 7.18 -13.83
CA CYS A 5 -0.56 8.06 -14.18
C CYS A 5 -1.11 8.72 -12.93
N LEU A 6 -1.94 9.74 -13.14
CA LEU A 6 -2.68 10.39 -12.08
C LEU A 6 -4.09 10.74 -12.53
N VAL A 7 -5.03 10.73 -11.59
CA VAL A 7 -6.44 11.08 -11.81
C VAL A 7 -6.95 11.87 -10.60
N ILE A 8 -7.88 12.80 -10.85
CA ILE A 8 -8.57 13.55 -9.81
C ILE A 8 -10.02 13.09 -9.72
N TYR A 9 -10.49 12.92 -8.49
CA TYR A 9 -11.90 12.74 -8.16
C TYR A 9 -12.40 13.90 -7.30
N LEU A 10 -13.58 14.38 -7.61
CA LEU A 10 -14.32 15.40 -6.86
C LEU A 10 -15.41 14.70 -6.07
N ILE A 11 -15.42 14.88 -4.75
CA ILE A 11 -16.29 14.14 -3.84
C ILE A 11 -17.01 15.11 -2.91
N GLN A 12 -18.32 14.93 -2.74
CA GLN A 12 -19.13 15.72 -1.81
C GLN A 12 -20.12 14.82 -1.08
N GLY A 13 -20.17 14.93 0.26
CA GLY A 13 -21.08 14.13 1.08
C GLY A 13 -20.91 12.61 0.91
N GLY A 14 -19.71 12.15 0.49
CA GLY A 14 -19.43 10.75 0.18
C GLY A 14 -19.81 10.31 -1.24
N GLY A 15 -20.39 11.19 -2.07
CA GLY A 15 -20.75 10.93 -3.45
C GLY A 15 -19.73 11.48 -4.45
N TYR A 16 -19.54 10.76 -5.55
CA TYR A 16 -18.73 11.22 -6.69
C TYR A 16 -19.47 12.34 -7.45
N LEU A 17 -18.80 13.47 -7.64
CA LEU A 17 -19.31 14.62 -8.41
C LEU A 17 -18.74 14.67 -9.84
N GLY A 18 -17.51 14.19 -10.03
CA GLY A 18 -16.78 14.30 -11.29
C GLY A 18 -15.29 14.05 -11.12
N GLY A 19 -14.54 14.13 -12.22
CA GLY A 19 -13.13 13.82 -12.21
C GLY A 19 -12.47 14.09 -13.56
N TYR A 20 -11.15 14.14 -13.58
CA TYR A 20 -10.37 14.39 -14.79
C TYR A 20 -9.02 13.67 -14.76
N GLY A 21 -8.53 13.32 -15.95
CA GLY A 21 -7.39 12.44 -16.17
C GLY A 21 -7.75 11.24 -17.05
N PRO A 22 -6.86 10.24 -17.17
CA PRO A 22 -5.54 10.21 -16.56
C PRO A 22 -4.54 11.15 -17.25
N PHE A 23 -3.60 11.70 -16.49
CA PHE A 23 -2.42 12.40 -17.03
C PHE A 23 -1.13 11.70 -16.57
N PRO A 24 0.00 11.91 -17.25
CA PRO A 24 1.26 11.35 -16.80
C PRO A 24 1.72 11.96 -15.47
N ALA A 25 2.27 11.12 -14.59
CA ALA A 25 2.87 11.53 -13.32
C ALA A 25 4.39 11.32 -13.32
N PRO A 26 5.17 12.13 -12.57
CA PRO A 26 4.75 13.31 -11.83
C PRO A 26 4.47 14.51 -12.77
N ASN A 27 3.53 15.38 -12.39
CA ASN A 27 3.14 16.53 -13.22
C ASN A 27 3.57 17.91 -12.67
N GLY A 28 4.22 17.96 -11.50
CA GLY A 28 4.97 19.10 -10.96
C GLY A 28 4.19 20.40 -10.74
N GLY A 29 4.82 21.36 -10.03
CA GLY A 29 4.26 22.69 -9.82
C GLY A 29 2.89 22.65 -9.14
N PRO A 30 1.85 23.27 -9.72
CA PRO A 30 0.51 23.20 -9.17
C PRO A 30 -0.28 21.95 -9.61
N GLY A 31 0.38 21.00 -10.28
CA GLY A 31 -0.08 19.62 -10.36
C GLY A 31 -0.04 18.97 -8.97
N PHE A 32 -0.45 17.72 -8.86
CA PHE A 32 -0.75 17.03 -7.61
C PHE A 32 0.20 15.85 -7.34
N SER A 33 1.35 15.90 -8.01
CA SER A 33 2.50 15.04 -7.77
C SER A 33 3.78 15.71 -8.23
N SER A 34 4.87 15.60 -7.46
CA SER A 34 6.18 16.15 -7.85
C SER A 34 7.32 15.25 -7.39
N LEU A 35 8.49 15.39 -7.99
CA LEU A 35 9.73 14.93 -7.36
C LEU A 35 10.28 16.06 -6.50
N ASP A 36 10.76 15.71 -5.31
CA ASP A 36 11.26 16.67 -4.32
C ASP A 36 12.55 16.14 -3.69
N ASN A 37 13.32 17.03 -3.08
CA ASN A 37 14.59 16.77 -2.39
C ASN A 37 14.88 17.78 -1.25
N VAL A 38 13.84 18.47 -0.75
CA VAL A 38 13.93 19.52 0.27
C VAL A 38 14.44 19.02 1.64
N ILE A 39 14.06 17.83 2.06
CA ILE A 39 14.68 17.07 3.16
C ILE A 39 15.55 15.94 2.61
N PRO A 40 16.57 15.45 3.34
CA PRO A 40 17.24 14.20 2.99
C PRO A 40 16.22 13.05 2.92
N GLY A 41 16.27 12.27 1.85
CA GLY A 41 15.47 11.04 1.72
C GLY A 41 15.87 9.99 2.76
N PRO A 42 15.11 8.88 2.87
CA PRO A 42 15.50 7.77 3.72
C PRO A 42 16.87 7.27 3.28
N ASN A 43 17.71 6.91 4.25
CA ASN A 43 19.09 6.47 4.00
C ASN A 43 19.96 7.45 3.16
N GLY A 44 19.62 8.74 3.10
CA GLY A 44 20.35 9.76 2.33
C GLY A 44 20.00 9.81 0.84
N GLY A 45 18.83 9.28 0.46
CA GLY A 45 18.29 9.37 -0.90
C GLY A 45 18.21 10.80 -1.44
N ALA A 46 18.46 10.96 -2.74
CA ALA A 46 18.59 12.27 -3.38
C ALA A 46 17.26 12.87 -3.89
N GLN A 47 16.22 12.05 -4.07
CA GLN A 47 14.90 12.46 -4.55
C GLN A 47 13.82 11.49 -4.04
N TYR A 48 12.61 12.00 -3.85
CA TYR A 48 11.41 11.21 -3.51
C TYR A 48 10.18 11.78 -4.21
N LEU A 49 9.13 10.97 -4.29
CA LEU A 49 7.82 11.37 -4.80
C LEU A 49 7.04 12.12 -3.72
N ASN A 50 6.53 13.30 -4.03
CA ASN A 50 5.55 14.02 -3.21
C ASN A 50 4.17 13.88 -3.85
N VAL A 51 3.17 13.48 -3.08
CA VAL A 51 1.75 13.40 -3.52
C VAL A 51 0.91 14.27 -2.60
N TYR A 52 -0.01 15.04 -3.19
CA TYR A 52 -0.84 16.02 -2.51
C TYR A 52 -2.09 16.32 -3.35
N SER A 53 -3.12 16.91 -2.75
CA SER A 53 -4.34 17.33 -3.45
C SER A 53 -4.06 18.35 -4.55
N ASP A 54 -4.94 18.45 -5.56
CA ASP A 54 -4.85 19.48 -6.60
C ASP A 54 -5.26 20.85 -6.06
N TYR A 55 -4.29 21.58 -5.51
CA TYR A 55 -4.50 22.94 -4.99
C TYR A 55 -4.74 24.00 -6.07
N ASN A 56 -4.70 23.66 -7.36
CA ASN A 56 -5.17 24.55 -8.42
C ASN A 56 -6.67 24.41 -8.69
N ASN A 57 -7.30 23.37 -8.12
CA ASN A 57 -8.71 23.12 -8.35
C ASN A 57 -9.58 24.06 -7.48
N PRO A 58 -10.45 24.89 -8.07
CA PRO A 58 -11.31 25.81 -7.31
C PRO A 58 -12.39 25.11 -6.49
N GLU A 59 -12.65 23.81 -6.72
CA GLU A 59 -13.64 23.02 -5.97
C GLU A 59 -13.34 22.95 -4.48
N HIS A 60 -12.06 23.13 -4.09
CA HIS A 60 -11.67 23.32 -2.70
C HIS A 60 -12.46 24.45 -2.00
N ILE A 61 -12.78 25.56 -2.71
CA ILE A 61 -13.52 26.70 -2.15
C ILE A 61 -14.98 26.33 -1.86
N PHE A 62 -15.55 25.39 -2.62
CA PHE A 62 -16.94 24.97 -2.49
C PHE A 62 -17.15 23.89 -1.44
N GLY A 63 -16.10 23.51 -0.69
CA GLY A 63 -16.19 22.45 0.32
C GLY A 63 -16.21 21.04 -0.27
N ASN A 64 -15.91 20.90 -1.58
CA ASN A 64 -15.77 19.61 -2.23
C ASN A 64 -14.39 19.06 -1.93
N PHE A 65 -14.31 17.76 -1.66
CA PHE A 65 -13.04 17.06 -1.52
C PHE A 65 -12.47 16.84 -2.91
N VAL A 66 -11.26 17.33 -3.10
CA VAL A 66 -10.44 17.09 -4.28
C VAL A 66 -9.48 15.97 -3.89
N GLU A 67 -9.58 14.84 -4.57
CA GLU A 67 -8.84 13.63 -4.29
C GLU A 67 -7.90 13.32 -5.45
N ALA A 68 -6.61 13.40 -5.20
CA ALA A 68 -5.56 13.03 -6.12
C ALA A 68 -5.17 11.56 -5.91
N ASN A 69 -5.19 10.80 -6.99
CA ASN A 69 -4.73 9.42 -7.03
C ASN A 69 -3.57 9.32 -8.04
N VAL A 70 -2.37 8.98 -7.57
CA VAL A 70 -1.18 8.74 -8.39
C VAL A 70 -0.96 7.24 -8.42
N PHE A 71 -1.08 6.61 -9.58
CA PHE A 71 -1.22 5.16 -9.68
C PHE A 71 -0.48 4.56 -10.87
N GLN A 72 -0.23 3.26 -10.76
CA GLN A 72 -0.01 2.39 -11.91
C GLN A 72 -1.08 1.32 -11.92
N GLU A 73 -1.33 0.78 -13.11
CA GLU A 73 -2.31 -0.29 -13.30
C GLU A 73 -1.84 -1.36 -14.27
N ARG A 74 -2.43 -2.54 -14.12
CA ARG A 74 -2.27 -3.66 -15.05
C ARG A 74 -3.48 -4.57 -15.03
N ILE A 75 -3.70 -5.25 -16.15
CA ILE A 75 -4.68 -6.32 -16.23
C ILE A 75 -4.08 -7.58 -15.60
N LEU A 76 -4.86 -8.23 -14.73
CA LEU A 76 -4.51 -9.52 -14.14
C LEU A 76 -4.76 -10.64 -15.15
N THR A 77 -3.83 -11.57 -15.26
CA THR A 77 -3.90 -12.72 -16.15
C THR A 77 -4.04 -14.02 -15.34
N ALA A 78 -4.41 -15.13 -15.99
CA ALA A 78 -4.40 -16.46 -15.36
C ALA A 78 -3.09 -16.79 -14.60
N ALA A 79 -1.95 -16.28 -15.07
CA ALA A 79 -0.65 -16.52 -14.44
C ALA A 79 -0.45 -15.79 -13.10
N ASP A 80 -1.27 -14.78 -12.82
CA ASP A 80 -1.22 -13.98 -11.60
C ASP A 80 -2.11 -14.54 -10.49
N ILE A 81 -3.10 -15.36 -10.85
CA ILE A 81 -4.11 -15.86 -9.92
C ILE A 81 -3.49 -16.74 -8.84
N GLY A 82 -3.90 -16.52 -7.58
CA GLY A 82 -3.36 -17.20 -6.40
C GLY A 82 -1.96 -16.75 -5.99
N ARG A 83 -1.33 -15.82 -6.72
CA ARG A 83 -0.05 -15.22 -6.34
C ARG A 83 -0.23 -14.16 -5.27
N PHE A 84 0.86 -13.88 -4.55
CA PHE A 84 0.91 -12.80 -3.58
C PHE A 84 1.32 -11.51 -4.26
N TYR A 85 0.66 -10.41 -3.93
CA TYR A 85 1.16 -9.08 -4.23
C TYR A 85 1.77 -8.46 -2.97
N SER A 86 2.81 -7.65 -3.19
CA SER A 86 3.46 -6.84 -2.15
C SER A 86 3.76 -5.47 -2.72
N PHE A 87 3.18 -4.44 -2.12
CA PHE A 87 3.49 -3.06 -2.40
C PHE A 87 4.26 -2.48 -1.21
N THR A 88 5.53 -2.16 -1.39
CA THR A 88 6.41 -1.65 -0.33
C THR A 88 6.86 -0.23 -0.63
N PHE A 89 7.01 0.57 0.42
CA PHE A 89 7.37 1.97 0.32
C PHE A 89 7.93 2.49 1.65
N ASP A 90 8.79 3.50 1.55
CA ASP A 90 9.16 4.35 2.67
C ASP A 90 8.32 5.62 2.58
N HIS A 91 7.95 6.21 3.72
CA HIS A 91 7.16 7.44 3.71
C HIS A 91 7.44 8.36 4.89
N VAL A 92 7.12 9.64 4.69
CA VAL A 92 7.11 10.67 5.72
C VAL A 92 6.14 11.78 5.29
N THR A 93 5.43 12.38 6.24
CA THR A 93 4.64 13.58 5.95
C THR A 93 5.55 14.71 5.45
N ALA A 94 5.04 15.59 4.58
CA ALA A 94 5.80 16.73 4.09
C ALA A 94 6.19 17.70 5.22
N LEU A 95 6.93 18.78 4.88
CA LEU A 95 7.27 19.82 5.87
C LEU A 95 6.02 20.31 6.63
N PRO A 96 6.15 20.75 7.91
CA PRO A 96 5.00 21.01 8.79
C PRO A 96 3.88 21.89 8.23
N GLN A 97 4.19 22.82 7.34
CA GLN A 97 3.21 23.71 6.69
C GLN A 97 2.40 23.05 5.55
N PHE A 98 2.88 21.91 5.05
CA PHE A 98 2.27 21.12 3.95
C PHE A 98 1.87 19.71 4.39
N ALA A 99 2.26 19.30 5.60
CA ALA A 99 1.94 18.01 6.17
C ALA A 99 0.45 17.86 6.47
N PRO A 100 -0.15 16.68 6.24
CA PRO A 100 -1.51 16.39 6.66
C PRO A 100 -1.72 16.64 8.14
N ASN A 101 -2.90 17.16 8.48
CA ASN A 101 -3.36 17.31 9.86
C ASN A 101 -4.65 16.49 10.05
N PRO A 102 -4.58 15.28 10.62
CA PRO A 102 -5.75 14.41 10.84
C PRO A 102 -6.86 15.01 11.72
N THR A 103 -6.58 16.13 12.43
CA THR A 103 -7.58 16.84 13.25
C THR A 103 -8.27 17.99 12.52
N ASP A 104 -7.79 18.36 11.32
CA ASP A 104 -8.43 19.38 10.48
C ASP A 104 -9.68 18.78 9.80
N PRO A 105 -10.88 19.34 10.00
CA PRO A 105 -12.10 18.83 9.35
C PRO A 105 -12.07 18.94 7.81
N ASN A 106 -11.15 19.72 7.25
CA ASN A 106 -10.96 19.88 5.82
C ASN A 106 -9.96 18.87 5.23
N PHE A 107 -9.20 18.17 6.07
CA PHE A 107 -8.40 17.02 5.68
C PHE A 107 -9.29 15.77 5.62
N LYS A 108 -9.16 14.97 4.55
CA LYS A 108 -9.88 13.70 4.43
C LYS A 108 -8.96 12.52 4.62
N GLU A 109 -7.94 12.41 3.78
CA GLU A 109 -7.10 11.21 3.77
C GLU A 109 -5.78 11.44 3.02
N THR A 110 -4.72 10.80 3.52
CA THR A 110 -3.52 10.47 2.75
C THR A 110 -3.22 9.01 2.99
N ALA A 111 -3.08 8.25 1.91
CA ALA A 111 -2.94 6.81 2.00
C ALA A 111 -2.15 6.23 0.83
N VAL A 112 -1.70 5.01 1.02
CA VAL A 112 -1.31 4.10 -0.06
C VAL A 112 -2.41 3.07 -0.22
N CYS A 113 -2.80 2.74 -1.45
CA CYS A 113 -3.88 1.81 -1.71
C CYS A 113 -3.51 0.74 -2.74
N VAL A 114 -4.16 -0.42 -2.63
CA VAL A 114 -4.24 -1.45 -3.66
C VAL A 114 -5.71 -1.72 -3.95
N LYS A 115 -6.12 -1.46 -5.20
CA LYS A 115 -7.48 -1.58 -5.70
C LYS A 115 -7.56 -2.69 -6.74
N VAL A 116 -8.69 -3.40 -6.79
CA VAL A 116 -9.05 -4.23 -7.95
C VAL A 116 -10.40 -3.79 -8.47
N VAL A 117 -10.47 -3.54 -9.78
CA VAL A 117 -11.66 -3.02 -10.47
C VAL A 117 -12.09 -4.01 -11.55
N ASP A 118 -13.37 -4.37 -11.55
CA ASP A 118 -13.97 -5.12 -12.66
C ASP A 118 -14.12 -4.18 -13.88
N PRO A 119 -13.45 -4.46 -15.01
CA PRO A 119 -13.48 -3.58 -16.17
C PRO A 119 -14.85 -3.51 -16.86
N ASN A 120 -15.73 -4.48 -16.62
CA ASN A 120 -17.05 -4.54 -17.27
C ASN A 120 -18.08 -3.67 -16.55
N THR A 121 -18.03 -3.66 -15.22
CA THR A 121 -18.98 -2.94 -14.37
C THR A 121 -18.39 -1.67 -13.76
N LEU A 122 -17.06 -1.50 -13.84
CA LEU A 122 -16.28 -0.48 -13.13
C LEU A 122 -16.43 -0.55 -11.61
N ALA A 123 -16.89 -1.68 -11.08
CA ALA A 123 -17.04 -1.88 -9.65
C ALA A 123 -15.68 -2.10 -9.00
N LEU A 124 -15.44 -1.41 -7.87
CA LEU A 124 -14.33 -1.68 -6.98
C LEU A 124 -14.65 -2.98 -6.21
N VAL A 125 -13.92 -4.05 -6.51
CA VAL A 125 -14.14 -5.38 -5.90
C VAL A 125 -13.16 -5.71 -4.78
N HIS A 126 -12.05 -4.97 -4.70
CA HIS A 126 -11.08 -5.08 -3.63
C HIS A 126 -10.49 -3.71 -3.33
N PHE A 127 -10.32 -3.42 -2.05
CA PHE A 127 -9.68 -2.20 -1.59
C PHE A 127 -8.91 -2.47 -0.31
N ASN A 128 -7.59 -2.36 -0.38
CA ASN A 128 -6.71 -2.41 0.76
C ASN A 128 -5.98 -1.07 0.87
N THR A 129 -5.90 -0.50 2.06
CA THR A 129 -5.38 0.85 2.29
C THR A 129 -4.43 0.88 3.49
N PHE A 130 -3.46 1.78 3.44
CA PHE A 130 -2.53 2.08 4.52
C PHE A 130 -2.49 3.61 4.71
N ASN A 131 -2.82 4.08 5.91
CA ASN A 131 -2.82 5.51 6.24
C ASN A 131 -1.38 6.04 6.41
N THR A 132 -1.07 7.18 5.80
CA THR A 132 0.26 7.81 5.82
C THR A 132 0.28 9.23 6.41
N ALA A 133 -0.78 9.58 7.15
CA ALA A 133 -1.03 10.96 7.60
C ALA A 133 -0.27 11.37 8.88
N ASN A 134 0.45 10.46 9.53
CA ASN A 134 0.92 10.65 10.92
C ASN A 134 2.45 10.63 11.09
N ASP A 135 3.18 10.08 10.12
CA ASP A 135 4.60 9.78 10.29
C ASP A 135 5.47 10.99 9.91
N ASN A 136 5.85 11.78 10.92
CA ASN A 136 6.67 12.99 10.74
C ASN A 136 8.18 12.73 10.67
N MET A 137 8.57 11.46 10.65
CA MET A 137 9.91 10.95 10.40
C MET A 137 9.80 9.81 9.38
N TRP A 138 10.87 9.58 8.61
CA TRP A 138 10.90 8.47 7.64
C TRP A 138 10.59 7.14 8.32
N THR A 139 9.48 6.55 7.88
CA THR A 139 9.09 5.19 8.23
C THR A 139 9.44 4.28 7.07
N GLU A 140 10.45 3.43 7.29
CA GLU A 140 10.99 2.54 6.27
C GLU A 140 10.25 1.20 6.21
N GLY A 141 10.12 0.63 5.01
CA GLY A 141 9.62 -0.73 4.79
C GLY A 141 8.13 -0.93 5.07
N SER A 142 7.34 0.13 4.99
CA SER A 142 5.88 0.01 5.07
C SER A 142 5.35 -0.79 3.88
N SER A 143 4.25 -1.54 4.07
CA SER A 143 3.75 -2.40 3.01
C SER A 143 2.27 -2.71 3.06
N ILE A 144 1.70 -2.95 1.87
CA ILE A 144 0.39 -3.54 1.65
C ILE A 144 0.60 -4.87 0.94
N THR A 145 0.08 -5.95 1.50
CA THR A 145 0.20 -7.29 0.93
C THR A 145 -1.16 -7.95 0.80
N GLY A 146 -1.25 -8.95 -0.06
CA GLY A 146 -2.46 -9.76 -0.22
C GLY A 146 -2.29 -10.87 -1.25
N THR A 147 -3.34 -11.63 -1.46
CA THR A 147 -3.41 -12.70 -2.47
C THR A 147 -4.34 -12.28 -3.59
N ILE A 148 -3.97 -12.59 -4.82
CA ILE A 148 -4.78 -12.34 -6.01
C ILE A 148 -5.87 -13.42 -6.08
N ASP A 149 -7.13 -13.02 -5.94
CA ASP A 149 -8.28 -13.91 -5.91
C ASP A 149 -8.51 -14.63 -7.26
N GLY A 150 -9.09 -15.84 -7.19
CA GLY A 150 -9.49 -16.65 -8.34
C GLY A 150 -10.40 -15.94 -9.34
N ALA A 151 -11.28 -15.05 -8.84
CA ALA A 151 -12.26 -14.33 -9.64
C ALA A 151 -11.70 -13.08 -10.33
N TRP A 152 -10.45 -12.69 -10.07
CA TRP A 152 -9.88 -11.45 -10.59
C TRP A 152 -9.15 -11.61 -11.92
N GLU A 153 -9.24 -12.76 -12.58
CA GLU A 153 -8.69 -12.90 -13.93
C GLU A 153 -9.37 -11.92 -14.89
N GLY A 154 -8.56 -11.13 -15.61
CA GLY A 154 -9.03 -10.07 -16.49
C GLY A 154 -9.39 -8.76 -15.79
N TYR A 155 -9.34 -8.71 -14.46
CA TYR A 155 -9.63 -7.48 -13.71
C TYR A 155 -8.43 -6.52 -13.71
N ILE A 156 -8.68 -5.24 -13.44
CA ILE A 156 -7.65 -4.22 -13.36
C ILE A 156 -7.14 -4.16 -11.92
N LEU A 157 -5.86 -4.46 -11.71
CA LEU A 157 -5.15 -4.20 -10.46
C LEU A 157 -4.52 -2.81 -10.53
N GLN A 158 -4.82 -1.97 -9.55
CA GLN A 158 -4.20 -0.65 -9.39
C GLN A 158 -3.49 -0.58 -8.04
N PHE A 159 -2.33 0.05 -8.01
CA PHE A 159 -1.63 0.42 -6.79
C PHE A 159 -1.26 1.90 -6.85
N GLU A 160 -1.52 2.61 -5.77
CA GLU A 160 -1.64 4.06 -5.83
C GLU A 160 -1.26 4.76 -4.52
N PHE A 161 -1.01 6.05 -4.64
CA PHE A 161 -0.91 7.02 -3.57
C PHE A 161 -2.11 7.96 -3.67
N LEU A 162 -2.82 8.13 -2.56
CA LEU A 162 -4.03 8.93 -2.43
C LEU A 162 -3.76 10.14 -1.54
N ALA A 163 -4.23 11.31 -1.96
CA ALA A 163 -4.25 12.53 -1.15
C ALA A 163 -5.56 13.29 -1.38
N ALA A 164 -6.31 13.55 -0.32
CA ALA A 164 -7.63 14.15 -0.40
C ALA A 164 -7.84 15.24 0.66
N SER A 165 -8.26 16.43 0.20
CA SER A 165 -8.71 17.50 1.09
C SER A 165 -9.74 18.40 0.45
N THR A 166 -10.38 19.22 1.27
CA THR A 166 -11.15 20.38 0.84
C THR A 166 -10.53 21.66 1.43
N GLN A 167 -10.99 22.83 1.02
CA GLN A 167 -10.53 24.14 1.53
C GLN A 167 -9.00 24.29 1.60
N TYR A 168 -8.28 23.67 0.66
CA TYR A 168 -6.82 23.68 0.57
C TYR A 168 -6.11 23.17 1.84
N ALA A 169 -6.74 22.27 2.61
CA ALA A 169 -6.06 21.65 3.75
C ALA A 169 -4.84 20.85 3.27
N PRO A 170 -3.72 20.90 4.02
CA PRO A 170 -2.47 20.27 3.63
C PRO A 170 -2.60 18.74 3.59
N THR A 171 -1.95 18.11 2.61
CA THR A 171 -2.02 16.67 2.31
C THR A 171 -0.69 16.10 1.79
N GLY A 172 0.41 16.86 1.91
CA GLY A 172 1.70 16.45 1.35
C GLY A 172 2.28 15.26 2.08
N VAL A 173 2.59 14.20 1.35
CA VAL A 173 3.36 13.04 1.83
C VAL A 173 4.45 12.70 0.83
N TYR A 174 5.64 12.48 1.35
CA TYR A 174 6.80 12.03 0.60
C TYR A 174 6.92 10.51 0.65
N TYR A 175 7.24 9.91 -0.49
CA TYR A 175 7.36 8.47 -0.71
C TYR A 175 8.67 8.15 -1.44
N ASP A 176 9.38 7.13 -0.97
CA ASP A 176 10.61 6.65 -1.60
C ASP A 176 10.71 5.11 -1.55
N ASN A 177 11.69 4.53 -2.23
CA ASN A 177 11.94 3.08 -2.30
C ASN A 177 10.68 2.26 -2.68
N VAL A 178 9.85 2.86 -3.52
CA VAL A 178 8.56 2.32 -3.96
C VAL A 178 8.77 1.09 -4.83
N THR A 179 8.23 -0.05 -4.42
CA THR A 179 8.33 -1.31 -5.17
C THR A 179 7.01 -2.07 -5.14
N PHE A 180 6.53 -2.49 -6.32
CA PHE A 180 5.39 -3.41 -6.43
C PHE A 180 5.85 -4.75 -7.03
N VAL A 181 5.54 -5.85 -6.33
CA VAL A 181 5.91 -7.21 -6.77
C VAL A 181 4.71 -8.13 -6.72
N ILE A 182 4.52 -8.92 -7.78
CA ILE A 182 3.70 -10.13 -7.74
C ILE A 182 4.64 -11.32 -7.56
N GLY A 183 4.64 -11.89 -6.36
CA GLY A 183 5.48 -13.01 -5.95
C GLY A 183 4.97 -14.35 -6.46
N ALA A 184 5.62 -15.44 -6.02
CA ALA A 184 5.14 -16.78 -6.31
C ALA A 184 3.79 -17.05 -5.62
N ALA A 185 3.00 -17.96 -6.18
CA ALA A 185 1.86 -18.52 -5.46
C ALA A 185 2.39 -19.32 -4.26
N ILE A 186 1.66 -19.30 -3.13
CA ILE A 186 1.93 -20.31 -2.10
C ILE A 186 1.65 -21.66 -2.75
N PRO A 187 2.61 -22.62 -2.71
CA PRO A 187 2.32 -23.95 -3.18
C PRO A 187 1.19 -24.50 -2.31
N THR A 188 0.03 -24.74 -2.90
CA THR A 188 -0.98 -25.58 -2.27
C THR A 188 -0.34 -26.94 -2.12
N LEU A 189 0.00 -27.31 -0.87
CA LEU A 189 0.42 -28.67 -0.58
C LEU A 189 -0.71 -29.58 -1.05
N SER A 190 -0.38 -30.59 -1.86
CA SER A 190 -1.34 -31.65 -2.16
C SER A 190 -1.80 -32.28 -0.84
N GLU A 191 -2.91 -33.02 -0.83
CA GLU A 191 -3.33 -33.77 0.37
C GLU A 191 -2.16 -34.60 0.94
N TRP A 192 -1.32 -35.15 0.06
CA TRP A 192 -0.07 -35.83 0.42
C TRP A 192 1.01 -34.90 0.99
N GLY A 193 1.13 -33.67 0.52
CA GLY A 193 2.01 -32.64 1.07
C GLY A 193 1.59 -32.20 2.48
N LEU A 194 0.29 -32.10 2.74
CA LEU A 194 -0.25 -31.80 4.07
C LEU A 194 -0.01 -32.96 5.03
N ILE A 195 -0.32 -34.19 4.61
CA ILE A 195 -0.10 -35.41 5.41
C ILE A 195 1.40 -35.56 5.76
N THR A 196 2.29 -35.32 4.80
CA THR A 196 3.74 -35.42 5.03
C THR A 196 4.27 -34.34 5.96
N MET A 197 3.80 -33.09 5.86
CA MET A 197 4.17 -32.03 6.82
C MET A 197 3.66 -32.33 8.24
N THR A 198 2.42 -32.79 8.39
CA THR A 198 1.86 -33.15 9.70
C THR A 198 2.63 -34.32 10.32
N LEU A 199 2.99 -35.32 9.51
CA LEU A 199 3.80 -36.46 9.96
C LEU A 199 5.22 -36.04 10.38
N LEU A 200 5.84 -35.12 9.64
CA LEU A 200 7.17 -34.58 9.96
C LEU A 200 7.16 -33.82 11.29
N LEU A 201 6.15 -32.98 11.52
CA LEU A 201 5.95 -32.27 12.80
C LEU A 201 5.78 -33.25 13.96
N PHE A 202 4.99 -34.32 13.78
CA PHE A 202 4.83 -35.38 14.77
C PHE A 202 6.16 -36.10 15.09
N ILE A 203 6.96 -36.44 14.07
CA ILE A 203 8.25 -37.11 14.26
C ILE A 203 9.23 -36.21 15.01
N VAL A 204 9.29 -34.92 14.69
CA VAL A 204 10.14 -33.95 15.41
C VAL A 204 9.72 -33.83 16.87
N SER A 205 8.42 -33.76 17.17
CA SER A 205 7.93 -33.73 18.56
C SER A 205 8.26 -35.02 19.34
N VAL A 206 8.13 -36.19 18.71
CA VAL A 206 8.48 -37.48 19.34
C VAL A 206 9.99 -37.59 19.57
N CYS A 207 10.81 -37.15 18.62
CA CYS A 207 12.27 -37.12 18.76
C CYS A 207 12.72 -36.15 19.86
N ALA A 208 12.13 -34.95 19.96
CA ALA A 208 12.40 -34.00 21.03
C ALA A 208 12.02 -34.56 22.40
N MET A 209 10.89 -35.27 22.50
CA MET A 209 10.46 -35.94 23.74
C MET A 209 11.42 -37.07 24.15
N LYS A 210 11.91 -37.87 23.19
CA LYS A 210 12.88 -38.96 23.42
C LYS A 210 14.25 -38.44 23.84
N TRP A 211 14.68 -37.30 23.29
CA TRP A 211 15.92 -36.62 23.68
C TRP A 211 15.83 -36.03 25.10
N GLY A 212 14.71 -35.38 25.43
CA GLY A 212 14.45 -34.86 26.78
C GLY A 212 14.41 -35.96 27.85
N TYR A 213 13.96 -37.17 27.52
CA TYR A 213 13.95 -38.31 28.44
C TYR A 213 15.35 -38.90 28.70
N ARG A 214 16.23 -38.94 27.68
CA ARG A 214 17.59 -39.49 27.82
C ARG A 214 18.56 -38.59 28.61
N ASN A 215 18.27 -37.29 28.70
CA ASN A 215 19.16 -36.31 29.35
C ASN A 215 18.82 -35.99 30.82
N ARG A 216 17.80 -36.61 31.41
CA ARG A 216 17.57 -36.50 32.87
C ARG A 216 18.55 -37.39 33.63
N LYS A 217 19.75 -36.87 33.91
CA LYS A 217 20.62 -37.43 34.96
C LYS A 217 19.92 -37.23 36.31
N ILE A 218 19.58 -38.34 36.97
CA ILE A 218 19.15 -38.35 38.37
C ILE A 218 20.32 -37.81 39.19
N ILE A 219 20.18 -36.60 39.74
CA ILE A 219 21.13 -36.06 40.73
C ILE A 219 20.73 -36.69 42.07
N THR A 220 21.39 -37.78 42.44
CA THR A 220 21.33 -38.32 43.80
C THR A 220 22.28 -37.48 44.64
N ALA A 221 21.74 -36.65 45.54
CA ALA A 221 22.53 -35.95 46.54
C ALA A 221 22.90 -36.94 47.66
N THR A 222 24.18 -37.12 47.92
CA THR A 222 24.67 -37.81 49.13
C THR A 222 25.10 -36.75 50.13
N ILE A 223 24.65 -36.93 51.37
CA ILE A 223 24.89 -36.09 52.55
C ILE A 223 26.33 -36.27 53.04
#